data_AF-A0A8X6KEL0-F1
#
_entry.id   AF-A0A8X6KEL0-F1
#
_cell.length_a   1.000
_cell.length_b   1.000
_cell.length_c   1.000
_cell.angle_alpha   90.00
_cell.angle_beta   90.00
_cell.angle_gamma   90.00
#
_symmetry.space_group_name_H-M   'P 1'
#
loop_
_entity.id
_entity.type
_entity.pdbx_description
1 polymer ?
#
loop_
_entity_poly.entity_id
_entity_poly.type
_entity_poly.pdbx_seq_one_letter_code
_entity_poly.pdbx_strand_id
1 'polypeptide(L)'
;MNPADIACRGLSPKELSRCGVWWEGPQWLSCGMDSWPKQPKRDDQTSLVTKERKRTAFSFSVSVNCDFIDCLFLKLSSFSKIIGIFAFCFRYITNCKA
;
A
#
# COMPACT_ATOMS: atom_id res chain seq x y z
N MET A 1 -17.24 -14.50 6.52
CA MET A 1 -16.89 -14.34 5.10
C MET A 1 -16.94 -12.84 4.81
N ASN A 2 -15.87 -12.26 4.26
CA ASN A 2 -15.87 -10.84 3.91
C ASN A 2 -16.70 -10.67 2.63
N PRO A 3 -17.60 -9.68 2.52
CA PRO A 3 -18.29 -9.37 1.27
C PRO A 3 -17.35 -9.28 0.06
N ALA A 4 -16.13 -8.77 0.24
CA ALA A 4 -15.13 -8.70 -0.83
C ALA A 4 -14.69 -10.07 -1.38
N ASP A 5 -14.74 -11.12 -0.55
CA ASP A 5 -14.38 -12.48 -0.97
C ASP A 5 -15.38 -13.03 -1.99
N ILE A 6 -16.62 -12.51 -2.00
CA ILE A 6 -17.71 -13.02 -2.82
C ILE A 6 -17.47 -12.74 -4.31
N ALA A 7 -17.00 -11.54 -4.65
CA ALA A 7 -16.63 -11.21 -6.03
C ALA A 7 -15.36 -11.95 -6.48
N CYS A 8 -14.39 -12.13 -5.58
CA CYS A 8 -13.11 -12.76 -5.90
C CYS A 8 -13.16 -14.29 -5.98
N ARG A 9 -14.21 -14.94 -5.46
CA ARG A 9 -14.36 -16.41 -5.42
C ARG A 9 -15.29 -16.99 -6.49
N GLY A 10 -15.58 -16.22 -7.53
CA GLY A 10 -16.16 -16.76 -8.76
C GLY A 10 -17.67 -16.67 -8.90
N LEU A 11 -18.33 -15.68 -8.27
CA LEU A 11 -19.69 -15.35 -8.70
C LEU A 11 -19.68 -14.77 -10.11
N SER A 12 -20.59 -15.23 -10.96
CA SER A 12 -20.82 -14.59 -12.26
C SER A 12 -21.37 -13.16 -12.04
N PRO A 13 -21.20 -12.25 -13.02
CA PRO A 13 -21.75 -10.89 -12.91
C PRO A 13 -23.26 -10.85 -12.64
N LYS A 14 -24.00 -11.82 -13.19
CA LYS A 14 -25.45 -11.95 -12.99
C LYS A 14 -25.79 -12.35 -11.56
N GLU A 15 -25.03 -13.24 -10.94
CA GLU A 15 -25.24 -13.64 -9.55
C GLU A 15 -24.80 -12.55 -8.59
N LEU A 16 -23.70 -11.86 -8.90
CA LEU A 16 -23.22 -10.71 -8.13
C LEU A 16 -24.25 -9.57 -8.11
N SER A 17 -24.94 -9.32 -9.24
CA SER A 17 -26.01 -8.31 -9.31
C SER A 17 -27.17 -8.58 -8.34
N ARG A 18 -27.34 -9.85 -7.91
CA ARG A 18 -28.37 -10.29 -6.97
C ARG A 18 -27.83 -10.55 -5.56
N CYS A 19 -26.54 -10.31 -5.33
CA CYS A 19 -25.89 -10.59 -4.05
C CYS A 19 -26.12 -9.45 -3.06
N GLY A 20 -27.15 -9.55 -2.23
CA GLY A 20 -27.45 -8.56 -1.19
C GLY A 20 -26.26 -8.33 -0.25
N VAL A 21 -25.52 -9.38 0.13
CA VAL A 21 -24.35 -9.25 1.02
C VAL A 21 -23.23 -8.37 0.43
N TRP A 22 -23.09 -8.32 -0.90
CA TRP A 22 -22.14 -7.44 -1.56
C TRP A 22 -22.61 -5.98 -1.57
N TRP A 23 -23.90 -5.74 -1.86
CA TRP A 23 -24.46 -4.39 -2.02
C TRP A 23 -24.87 -3.73 -0.70
N GLU A 24 -25.45 -4.50 0.21
CA GLU A 24 -26.01 -4.07 1.49
C GLU A 24 -25.07 -4.38 2.66
N GLY A 25 -24.08 -5.25 2.44
CA GLY A 25 -23.21 -5.74 3.49
C GLY A 25 -23.87 -6.83 4.34
N PRO A 26 -23.19 -7.28 5.40
CA PRO A 26 -23.76 -8.25 6.32
C PRO A 26 -24.83 -7.62 7.22
N GLN A 27 -25.89 -8.37 7.54
CA GLN A 27 -27.05 -7.87 8.30
C GLN A 27 -26.69 -7.16 9.61
N TRP A 28 -25.66 -7.61 10.33
CA TRP A 28 -25.25 -6.99 11.58
C TRP A 28 -24.77 -5.54 11.41
N LEU A 29 -24.34 -5.14 10.21
CA LEU A 29 -23.88 -3.79 9.93
C LEU A 29 -25.04 -2.79 9.91
N SER A 30 -26.23 -3.23 9.47
CA SER A 30 -27.46 -2.44 9.50
C SER A 30 -28.14 -2.43 10.87
N CYS A 31 -27.74 -3.30 11.79
CA CYS A 31 -28.28 -3.37 13.14
C CYS A 31 -27.50 -2.48 14.12
N GLY A 32 -28.06 -2.30 15.32
CA GLY A 32 -27.37 -1.59 16.41
C GLY A 32 -26.03 -2.24 16.78
N MET A 33 -25.15 -1.47 17.44
CA MET A 33 -23.79 -1.88 17.80
C MET A 33 -23.74 -3.21 18.58
N ASP A 34 -24.79 -3.54 19.33
CA ASP A 34 -24.91 -4.80 20.08
C ASP A 34 -24.91 -6.05 19.19
N SER A 35 -25.29 -5.91 17.92
CA SER A 35 -25.29 -7.00 16.94
C SER A 35 -23.92 -7.20 16.28
N TRP A 36 -22.96 -6.31 16.55
CA TRP A 36 -21.64 -6.38 15.93
C TRP A 36 -20.85 -7.56 16.49
N PRO A 37 -20.02 -8.21 15.65
CA PRO A 37 -19.16 -9.28 16.12
C PRO A 37 -18.20 -8.74 17.17
N LYS A 38 -18.18 -9.39 18.35
CA LYS A 38 -17.23 -9.07 19.41
C LYS A 38 -15.82 -9.26 18.88
N GLN A 39 -15.00 -8.23 18.99
CA GLN A 39 -13.58 -8.35 18.69
C GLN A 39 -12.98 -9.41 19.61
N PRO A 40 -12.13 -10.32 19.09
CA PRO A 40 -11.42 -11.26 19.95
C PRO A 40 -10.66 -10.43 21.00
N LYS A 41 -10.80 -10.82 22.27
CA LYS A 41 -10.01 -10.23 23.35
C LYS A 41 -8.54 -10.44 22.99
N ARG A 42 -7.78 -9.35 22.89
CA ARG A 42 -6.33 -9.46 22.89
C ARG A 42 -5.96 -9.96 24.27
N ASP A 43 -5.48 -11.20 24.37
CA ASP A 43 -4.84 -11.63 25.60
C ASP A 43 -3.59 -10.78 25.77
N ASP A 44 -3.60 -9.90 26.78
CA ASP A 44 -2.44 -9.10 27.20
C ASP A 44 -1.37 -9.99 27.90
N GLN A 45 -0.99 -11.12 27.27
CA GLN A 45 0.31 -11.74 27.54
C GLN A 45 1.39 -11.01 26.73
N THR A 46 1.53 -9.73 27.05
CA THR A 46 2.34 -8.72 26.37
C THR A 46 3.84 -8.84 26.71
N SER A 47 4.32 -9.99 27.20
CA SER A 47 5.73 -10.15 27.59
C SER A 47 6.52 -11.23 26.83
N LEU A 48 5.90 -12.05 25.96
CA LEU A 48 6.63 -13.07 25.18
C LEU A 48 6.46 -12.98 23.66
N VAL A 49 5.65 -12.05 23.15
CA VAL A 49 5.53 -11.77 21.71
C VAL A 49 6.26 -10.47 21.33
N THR A 50 7.45 -10.27 21.91
CA THR A 50 8.52 -9.46 21.29
C THR A 50 9.35 -10.33 20.34
N LYS A 51 8.75 -11.36 19.74
CA LYS A 51 9.31 -12.08 18.61
C LYS A 51 8.49 -11.72 17.38
N GLU A 52 9.10 -10.83 16.60
CA GLU A 52 8.75 -10.57 15.22
C GLU A 52 7.34 -10.00 14.99
N ARG A 53 7.13 -8.75 15.42
CA ARG A 53 6.44 -7.82 14.51
C ARG A 53 7.37 -7.63 13.31
N LYS A 54 7.46 -8.65 12.44
CA LYS A 54 7.94 -8.47 11.09
C LYS A 54 7.03 -7.37 10.56
N ARG A 55 7.57 -6.15 10.50
CA ARG A 55 7.08 -5.17 9.56
C ARG A 55 7.24 -5.89 8.25
N THR A 56 6.18 -6.54 7.78
CA THR A 56 6.12 -7.04 6.42
C THR A 56 6.17 -5.76 5.61
N ALA A 57 7.38 -5.32 5.28
CA ALA A 57 7.58 -4.29 4.29
C ALA A 57 7.10 -4.94 3.00
N PHE A 58 5.82 -4.75 2.71
CA PHE A 58 5.25 -5.13 1.43
C PHE A 58 5.93 -4.22 0.41
N SER A 59 7.05 -4.70 -0.12
CA SER A 59 7.81 -4.01 -1.15
C SER A 59 7.12 -4.33 -2.47
N PHE A 60 6.26 -3.43 -2.92
CA PHE A 60 5.71 -3.48 -4.26
C PHE A 60 6.71 -2.77 -5.19
N SER A 61 7.50 -3.55 -5.93
CA SER A 61 8.38 -2.99 -6.95
C SER A 61 7.57 -2.78 -8.24
N VAL A 62 7.19 -1.54 -8.52
CA VAL A 62 6.76 -1.16 -9.86
C VAL A 62 8.00 -0.98 -10.71
N SER A 63 8.14 -1.77 -11.77
CA SER A 63 9.12 -1.49 -12.81
C SER A 63 8.59 -0.32 -13.63
N VAL A 64 8.92 0.89 -13.20
CA VAL A 64 8.71 2.10 -14.00
C VAL A 64 9.89 2.15 -14.97
N ASN A 65 9.61 2.23 -16.27
CA ASN A 65 10.60 2.73 -17.22
C ASN A 65 10.83 4.21 -16.88
N CYS A 66 11.68 4.48 -15.90
CA CYS A 66 12.15 5.83 -15.58
C CYS A 66 13.54 6.00 -16.16
N ASP A 67 13.75 7.07 -16.92
CA ASP A 67 15.10 7.48 -17.27
C ASP A 67 15.79 8.12 -16.06
N PHE A 68 17.08 8.45 -16.19
CA PHE A 68 17.85 9.03 -15.08
C PHE A 68 17.20 10.31 -14.52
N ILE A 69 16.61 11.14 -15.39
CA ILE A 69 16.00 12.41 -15.01
C ILE A 69 14.74 12.15 -14.20
N ASP A 70 13.86 11.30 -14.72
CA ASP A 70 12.61 10.90 -14.05
C ASP A 70 12.90 10.30 -12.68
N CYS A 71 13.86 9.37 -12.58
CA CYS A 71 14.21 8.77 -11.31
C CYS A 71 14.79 9.80 -10.32
N LEU A 72 15.47 10.85 -10.80
CA LEU A 72 16.01 11.93 -9.95
C LEU A 72 14.88 12.78 -9.34
N PHE A 73 13.89 13.15 -10.15
CA PHE A 73 12.69 13.89 -9.70
C PHE A 73 11.82 13.06 -8.76
N LEU A 74 11.67 11.75 -9.01
CA LEU A 74 10.88 10.86 -8.16
C LEU A 74 11.53 10.60 -6.80
N LYS A 75 12.87 10.49 -6.73
CA LYS A 75 13.59 10.18 -5.49
C LYS A 75 13.85 11.40 -4.61
N LEU A 76 13.92 12.60 -5.18
CA LEU A 76 14.30 13.81 -4.45
C LEU A 76 13.11 14.76 -4.32
N SER A 77 12.80 15.14 -3.08
CA SER A 77 11.76 16.12 -2.78
C SER A 77 12.22 17.58 -2.90
N SER A 78 13.47 17.84 -3.31
CA SER A 78 14.05 19.17 -3.35
C SER A 78 14.68 19.46 -4.71
N PHE A 79 14.11 20.44 -5.40
CA PHE A 79 14.63 20.92 -6.67
C PHE A 79 16.05 21.47 -6.56
N SER A 80 16.38 22.17 -5.47
CA SER A 80 17.73 22.69 -5.24
C SER A 80 18.78 21.58 -5.15
N LYS A 81 18.44 20.41 -4.58
CA LYS A 81 19.34 19.24 -4.57
C LYS A 81 19.59 18.70 -5.99
N ILE A 82 18.54 18.67 -6.81
CA ILE A 82 18.64 18.27 -8.22
C ILE A 82 19.60 19.21 -8.98
N ILE A 83 19.44 20.53 -8.82
CA ILE A 83 20.34 21.52 -9.42
C ILE A 83 21.80 21.27 -9.00
N GLY A 84 22.03 21.02 -7.71
CA GLY A 84 23.37 20.74 -7.18
C GLY A 84 24.04 19.53 -7.83
N ILE A 85 23.28 18.46 -8.10
CA ILE A 85 23.78 17.26 -8.78
C ILE A 85 24.21 17.61 -10.22
N PHE A 86 23.35 18.30 -10.98
CA PHE A 86 23.69 18.71 -12.34
C PHE A 86 24.89 19.67 -12.39
N ALA A 87 24.95 20.65 -11.50
CA ALA A 87 26.07 21.57 -11.41
C ALA A 87 27.39 20.83 -11.16
N PHE A 88 27.38 19.82 -10.28
CA PHE A 88 28.54 18.99 -10.04
C PHE A 88 28.93 18.16 -11.26
N CYS A 89 27.97 17.51 -11.93
CA CYS A 89 28.23 16.76 -13.17
C CYS A 89 28.85 17.65 -14.25
N PHE A 90 28.30 18.85 -14.48
CA PHE A 90 28.86 19.80 -15.44
C PHE A 90 30.26 20.24 -15.05
N ARG A 91 30.50 20.58 -13.78
CA ARG A 91 31.83 20.94 -13.27
C ARG A 91 32.85 19.83 -13.47
N TYR A 92 32.46 18.58 -13.23
CA TYR A 92 33.32 17.43 -13.47
C TYR A 92 33.67 17.27 -14.95
N ILE A 93 32.66 17.33 -15.83
CA ILE A 93 32.86 17.24 -17.28
C ILE A 93 33.79 18.36 -17.78
N THR A 94 33.62 19.59 -17.29
CA THR A 94 34.51 20.69 -17.67
C THR A 94 35.94 20.46 -17.21
N ASN A 95 36.13 19.89 -16.02
CA ASN A 95 37.46 19.59 -15.49
C ASN A 95 38.15 18.43 -16.23
N CYS A 96 37.40 17.47 -16.77
CA CYS A 96 37.97 16.38 -17.58
C CYS A 96 38.33 16.79 -19.01
N LYS A 97 37.85 17.96 -19.47
CA LYS A 97 38.15 18.52 -20.79
C LYS A 97 39.34 19.49 -20.78
N ALA A 98 39.90 19.75 -19.60
CA ALA A 98 41.12 20.53 -19.39
C ALA A 98 42.34 19.60 -19.38
#